data_AF-A0A1G6YXT9-F1
#
_entry.id   AF-A0A1G6YXT9-F1
#
_cell.length_a   1.000
_cell.length_b   1.000
_cell.length_c   1.000
_cell.angle_alpha   90.00
_cell.angle_beta   90.00
_cell.angle_gamma   90.00
#
_symmetry.space_group_name_H-M   'P 1'
#
loop_
_entity.id
_entity.type
_entity.pdbx_description
1 polymer ?
#
loop_
_entity_poly.entity_id
_entity_poly.type
_entity_poly.pdbx_seq_one_letter_code
_entity_poly.pdbx_strand_id
1 'polypeptide(L)' 'MNTLINEKEIDWIFFSPAGTIEPGQRTGVFRLGKDDLIVDEKGNSRISVEDYAMAMVDEMETPKHHYERFTIGY' A
#
# COMPACT_ATOMS: atom_id res chain seq x y z
N MET A 1 -0.46 -16.86 11.13
CA MET A 1 -0.28 -15.87 10.05
C MET A 1 1.15 -15.31 10.15
N ASN A 2 2.18 -16.14 9.97
CA ASN A 2 3.62 -15.76 10.10
C ASN A 2 4.47 -16.28 8.94
N THR A 3 3.84 -16.76 7.86
CA THR A 3 4.52 -17.51 6.81
C THR A 3 5.54 -16.66 6.03
N LEU A 4 5.28 -15.37 5.86
CA LEU A 4 6.18 -14.45 5.14
C LEU A 4 7.39 -14.01 5.96
N ILE A 5 7.28 -13.92 7.29
CA ILE A 5 8.33 -13.34 8.17
C ILE A 5 9.62 -14.20 8.17
N ASN A 6 9.50 -15.50 7.92
CA ASN A 6 10.64 -16.42 7.84
C ASN A 6 11.11 -16.67 6.40
N GLU A 7 10.43 -16.13 5.39
CA GLU A 7 10.78 -16.29 3.99
C GLU A 7 11.91 -15.32 3.62
N LYS A 8 13.05 -15.87 3.19
CA LYS A 8 14.26 -15.11 2.83
C LYS A 8 14.71 -15.34 1.41
N GLU A 9 14.17 -16.34 0.73
CA GLU A 9 14.58 -16.69 -0.64
C GLU A 9 13.84 -15.86 -1.68
N ILE A 10 12.68 -15.30 -1.34
CA ILE A 10 11.85 -14.46 -2.20
C ILE A 10 11.79 -13.06 -1.61
N ASP A 11 12.11 -12.05 -2.43
CA ASP A 11 11.89 -10.65 -2.09
C ASP A 11 10.39 -10.34 -2.12
N TRP A 12 9.74 -10.56 -0.98
CA TRP A 12 8.31 -10.38 -0.84
C TRP A 12 8.00 -8.97 -0.33
N ILE A 13 6.90 -8.43 -0.86
CA ILE A 13 6.28 -7.21 -0.35
C ILE A 13 4.84 -7.52 0.00
N PHE A 14 4.36 -6.96 1.10
CA PHE A 14 2.95 -7.05 1.46
C PHE A 14 2.31 -5.67 1.35
N PHE A 15 1.57 -5.44 0.27
CA PHE A 15 0.89 -4.17 0.07
C PHE A 15 -0.54 -4.23 0.62
N SER A 16 -0.78 -3.57 1.76
CA SER A 16 -2.09 -3.53 2.42
C SER A 16 -2.90 -2.35 1.89
N PRO A 17 -4.10 -2.56 1.31
CA PRO A 17 -4.96 -1.46 0.91
C PRO A 17 -5.46 -0.66 2.12
N ALA A 18 -5.95 0.54 1.85
CA ALA A 18 -6.69 1.34 2.82
C ALA A 18 -7.94 0.59 3.32
N GLY A 19 -8.51 1.04 4.44
CA GLY A 19 -9.74 0.45 4.99
C GLY A 19 -10.92 0.42 4.01
N THR A 20 -10.93 1.29 3.00
CA THR A 20 -11.89 1.30 1.89
C THR A 20 -11.16 1.47 0.57
N ILE A 21 -11.41 0.56 -0.37
CA ILE A 21 -10.92 0.63 -1.75
C ILE A 21 -12.11 0.63 -2.70
N GLU A 22 -12.25 1.69 -3.47
CA GLU A 22 -13.38 1.88 -4.39
C GLU A 22 -12.90 2.48 -5.72
N PRO A 23 -13.59 2.21 -6.84
CA PRO A 23 -13.31 2.90 -8.09
C PRO A 23 -13.40 4.41 -7.92
N GLY A 24 -12.44 5.16 -8.44
CA GLY A 24 -12.38 6.59 -8.22
C GLY A 24 -11.54 7.32 -9.27
N GLN A 25 -10.90 8.40 -8.85
CA GLN A 25 -9.97 9.14 -9.69
C GLN A 25 -8.53 8.70 -9.44
N ARG A 26 -7.74 8.67 -10.51
CA ARG A 26 -6.29 8.62 -10.44
C ARG A 26 -5.78 10.01 -10.11
N THR A 27 -5.54 10.28 -8.83
CA THR A 27 -5.08 11.59 -8.37
C THR A 27 -3.55 11.69 -8.40
N GLY A 28 -2.86 10.56 -8.21
CA GLY A 28 -1.42 10.53 -7.98
C GLY A 28 -0.94 11.20 -6.70
N VAL A 29 -1.87 11.55 -5.81
CA VAL A 29 -1.57 12.20 -4.53
C VAL A 29 -2.11 11.30 -3.42
N PHE A 30 -1.21 10.56 -2.80
CA PHE A 30 -1.50 9.67 -1.67
C PHE A 30 -0.29 9.59 -0.76
N ARG A 31 -0.48 8.99 0.41
CA ARG A 31 0.56 8.75 1.40
C ARG A 31 0.80 7.25 1.50
N LEU A 32 2.07 6.87 1.55
CA LEU A 32 2.50 5.52 1.87
C LEU A 32 2.88 5.46 3.35
N GLY A 33 2.42 4.42 4.03
CA GLY A 33 2.76 4.10 5.41
C GLY A 33 3.39 2.71 5.50
N LYS A 34 4.00 2.39 6.64
CA LYS A 34 4.47 1.01 6.90
C LYS A 34 3.38 0.20 7.60
N ASP A 35 3.30 0.35 8.91
CA ASP A 35 2.41 -0.47 9.72
C ASP A 35 1.10 0.23 10.13
N ASP A 36 1.14 1.55 10.22
CA ASP A 36 0.01 2.35 10.66
C ASP A 36 -0.97 2.64 9.52
N LEU A 37 -2.27 2.51 9.83
CA LEU A 37 -3.34 2.83 8.91
C LEU A 37 -3.27 4.32 8.53
N ILE A 38 -3.18 4.61 7.24
CA ILE A 38 -3.28 5.97 6.73
C ILE A 38 -4.75 6.40 6.79
N VAL A 39 -5.02 7.43 7.56
CA VAL A 39 -6.35 8.04 7.75
C VAL A 39 -6.29 9.52 7.43
N ASP A 40 -7.38 10.02 6.83
CA ASP A 40 -7.58 11.45 6.62
C ASP A 40 -7.96 12.16 7.94
N GLU A 41 -8.08 13.49 7.92
CA GLU A 41 -8.46 14.31 9.09
C GLU A 41 -9.81 13.91 9.71
N LYS A 42 -10.65 13.19 8.95
CA LYS A 42 -11.95 12.70 9.41
C LYS A 42 -11.88 11.24 9.90
N GLY A 43 -10.68 10.66 9.98
CA GLY A 43 -10.45 9.28 10.41
C GLY A 43 -10.79 8.23 9.36
N ASN A 44 -11.00 8.62 8.09
CA ASN A 44 -11.33 7.67 7.03
C ASN A 44 -10.04 7.18 6.36
N SER A 45 -9.87 5.86 6.30
CA SER A 45 -8.84 5.23 5.48
C SER A 45 -9.44 4.82 4.15
N ARG A 46 -9.12 5.56 3.10
CA ARG A 46 -9.63 5.31 1.75
C ARG A 46 -8.56 5.52 0.69
N ILE A 47 -8.67 4.79 -0.40
CA ILE A 47 -7.84 4.93 -1.61
C ILE A 47 -8.68 4.53 -2.83
N SER A 48 -8.44 5.17 -3.98
CA SER A 48 -9.05 4.71 -5.24
C SER A 48 -8.34 3.46 -5.77
N VAL A 49 -9.06 2.62 -6.52
CA VAL A 49 -8.47 1.47 -7.22
C VAL A 49 -7.36 1.93 -8.17
N GLU A 50 -7.53 3.07 -8.82
CA GLU A 50 -6.60 3.63 -9.79
C GLU A 50 -5.29 4.11 -9.13
N ASP A 51 -5.38 4.78 -7.97
CA ASP A 51 -4.19 5.21 -7.23
C ASP A 51 -3.49 4.03 -6.56
N TYR A 52 -4.25 3.05 -6.07
CA TYR A 52 -3.71 1.80 -5.55
C TYR A 52 -2.90 1.05 -6.62
N ALA A 53 -3.47 0.87 -7.81
CA ALA A 53 -2.79 0.23 -8.93
C ALA A 53 -1.53 1.01 -9.36
N MET A 54 -1.60 2.34 -9.36
CA MET A 54 -0.44 3.17 -9.69
C MET A 54 0.69 2.99 -8.67
N ALA A 55 0.39 2.99 -7.37
CA ALA A 55 1.39 2.76 -6.34
C ALA A 55 2.03 1.37 -6.42
N MET A 56 1.23 0.35 -6.77
CA MET A 56 1.73 -1.00 -6.99
C MET A 56 2.68 -1.07 -8.19
N VAL A 57 2.38 -0.36 -9.27
CA VAL A 57 3.26 -0.27 -10.45
C VAL A 57 4.53 0.52 -10.13
N ASP A 58 4.45 1.64 -9.39
CA ASP A 58 5.62 2.43 -8.97
C ASP A 58 6.60 1.58 -8.13
N GLU A 59 6.07 0.77 -7.21
CA GLU A 59 6.87 -0.16 -6.40
C GLU A 59 7.49 -1.28 -7.24
N MET A 60 6.81 -1.74 -8.29
CA MET A 60 7.36 -2.75 -9.21
C MET A 60 8.46 -2.17 -10.11
N GLU A 61 8.31 -0.94 -10.58
CA GLU A 61 9.29 -0.25 -11.43
C GLU A 61 10.51 0.24 -10.64
N THR A 62 10.27 0.72 -9.41
CA THR A 62 11.30 1.25 -8.52
C THR A 62 11.12 0.66 -7.11
N PRO A 63 11.60 -0.58 -6.88
CA PRO A 63 11.47 -1.24 -5.59
C PRO A 63 12.11 -0.40 -4.48
N LYS A 64 11.31 -0.04 -3.49
CA LYS A 64 11.72 0.71 -2.29
C LYS A 64 11.53 -0.12 -1.03
N HIS A 65 10.65 -1.11 -1.06
CA HIS A 65 10.27 -1.97 0.04
C HIS A 65 10.73 -3.40 -0.22
N HIS A 66 11.37 -4.01 0.78
CA HIS A 66 11.89 -5.37 0.69
C HIS A 66 11.60 -6.12 1.98
N TYR A 67 11.03 -7.32 1.87
CA TYR A 67 10.66 -8.18 3.01
C TYR A 67 9.80 -7.45 4.06
N GLU A 68 8.97 -6.52 3.60
CA GLU A 68 8.19 -5.68 4.49
C GLU A 68 6.76 -5.47 4.01
N ARG A 69 5.94 -5.03 4.97
CA ARG A 69 4.58 -4.60 4.73
C ARG A 69 4.54 -3.09 4.64
N PHE A 70 3.75 -2.59 3.69
CA PHE A 70 3.42 -1.19 3.59
C PHE A 70 1.93 -1.01 3.26
N THR A 71 1.43 0.20 3.43
CA THR A 71 0.03 0.57 3.20
C THR A 71 -0.08 1.92 2.49
N ILE A 72 -1.27 2.23 1.99
CA ILE A 72 -1.58 3.44 1.24
C ILE A 72 -2.90 4.03 1.69
N GLY A 73 -3.01 5.35 1.63
CA GLY A 73 -4.27 6.08 1.80
C GLY A 73 -4.12 7.55 1.44
N TYR A 74 -5.23 8.28 1.42
CA TYR A 74 -5.23 9.74 1.26
C TYR A 74 -4.83 10.49 2.53
#